data_AF-A0A433V5P9-F1
#
_entry.id   AF-A0A433V5P9-F1
#
_cell.length_a   1.000
_cell.length_b   1.000
_cell.length_c   1.000
_cell.angle_alpha   90.00
_cell.angle_beta   90.00
_cell.angle_gamma   90.00
#
_symmetry.space_group_name_H-M   'P 1'
#
loop_
_entity.id
_entity.type
_entity.pdbx_description
1 polymer ?
#
loop_
_entity_poly.entity_id
_entity_poly.type
_entity_poly.pdbx_seq_one_letter_code
_entity_poly.pdbx_strand_id
1 'polypeptide(L)' 'MVAAQRFNQNKQLSVKAIYGSVSTGTQWRFLKLEGNILTLDLMDYPIPPVEQILGFLVWIMKQN' A
#
# COMPACT_ATOMS: atom_id res chain seq x y z
N MET A 1 7.50 -7.78 0.22
CA MET A 1 7.51 -8.33 -1.16
C MET A 1 8.23 -9.67 -1.28
N VAL A 2 9.33 -9.90 -0.57
CA VAL A 2 10.04 -11.22 -0.55
C VAL A 2 9.13 -12.39 -0.19
N ALA A 3 8.28 -12.23 0.83
CA ALA A 3 7.30 -13.27 1.20
C ALA A 3 6.31 -13.57 0.05
N ALA A 4 5.81 -12.54 -0.63
CA ALA A 4 4.93 -12.70 -1.80
C ALA A 4 5.65 -13.38 -2.98
N GLN A 5 6.93 -13.07 -3.20
CA GLN A 5 7.75 -13.73 -4.23
C GLN A 5 7.92 -15.22 -3.94
N ARG A 6 8.31 -15.58 -2.70
CA ARG A 6 8.44 -16.99 -2.27
C ARG A 6 7.10 -17.72 -2.34
N PHE A 7 6.01 -17.07 -1.93
CA PHE A 7 4.68 -17.63 -2.04
C PHE A 7 4.30 -17.95 -3.49
N ASN A 8 4.51 -17.01 -4.41
CA ASN A 8 4.22 -17.20 -5.83
C ASN A 8 5.09 -18.31 -6.45
N GLN A 9 6.39 -18.35 -6.13
CA GLN A 9 7.29 -19.41 -6.55
C GLN A 9 6.83 -20.79 -6.07
N ASN A 10 6.47 -20.91 -4.79
CA ASN A 10 5.96 -22.16 -4.21
C ASN A 10 4.63 -22.61 -4.84
N LYS A 11 3.85 -21.67 -5.38
CA LYS A 11 2.61 -21.95 -6.11
C LYS A 11 2.81 -22.12 -7.62
N GLN A 12 4.06 -22.14 -8.10
CA GLN A 12 4.41 -22.21 -9.53
C GLN A 12 3.76 -21.10 -10.37
N LEU A 13 3.50 -19.95 -9.74
CA LEU A 13 2.94 -18.77 -10.40
C LEU A 13 4.08 -17.93 -10.99
N SER A 14 4.14 -17.88 -12.32
CA SER A 14 5.07 -17.03 -13.05
C SER A 14 4.60 -15.57 -13.03
N VAL A 15 4.92 -14.85 -11.97
CA VAL A 15 4.60 -13.43 -11.82
C VAL A 15 5.81 -12.58 -12.21
N LYS A 16 5.66 -11.75 -13.24
CA LYS A 16 6.74 -10.87 -13.74
C LYS A 16 7.07 -9.72 -12.78
N ALA A 17 6.07 -9.18 -12.09
CA ALA A 17 6.22 -8.07 -11.17
C ALA A 17 5.30 -8.21 -9.94
N ILE A 18 5.81 -7.87 -8.76
CA ILE A 18 5.01 -7.72 -7.55
C ILE A 18 4.87 -6.22 -7.30
N TYR A 19 3.65 -5.77 -6.98
CA TYR A 19 3.38 -4.39 -6.60
C TYR A 19 3.06 -4.33 -5.12
N GLY A 20 3.44 -3.24 -4.48
CA GLY A 20 3.13 -3.00 -3.08
C GLY A 20 2.98 -1.52 -2.80
N SER A 21 2.37 -1.25 -1.66
CA SER A 21 2.46 0.05 -1.02
C SER A 21 3.08 -0.14 0.36
N VAL A 22 3.85 0.85 0.77
CA VAL A 22 4.15 1.07 2.18
C VAL A 22 3.38 2.31 2.58
N SER A 23 2.57 2.16 3.62
CA SER A 23 1.88 3.29 4.22
C SER A 23 2.37 3.47 5.63
N THR A 24 2.58 4.71 6.02
CA THR A 24 2.81 5.09 7.42
C THR A 24 1.50 5.49 8.12
N GLY A 25 0.35 5.29 7.47
CA GLY A 25 -0.96 5.74 7.95
C GLY A 25 -1.29 7.20 7.60
N THR A 26 -0.34 7.95 7.03
CA THR A 26 -0.53 9.34 6.57
C THR A 26 0.02 9.60 5.18
N GLN A 27 0.97 8.76 4.76
CA GLN A 27 1.65 8.86 3.50
C GLN A 27 1.76 7.48 2.90
N TRP A 28 1.68 7.42 1.59
CA TRP A 28 1.77 6.21 0.82
C TRP A 28 2.94 6.34 -0.14
N ARG A 29 3.73 5.29 -0.21
CA ARG A 29 4.74 5.10 -1.25
C ARG A 29 4.47 3.80 -1.96
N PHE A 30 4.83 3.76 -3.24
CA PHE A 30 4.56 2.62 -4.10
C PHE A 30 5.85 1.95 -4.54
N LEU A 31 5.80 0.64 -4.65
CA LEU A 31 6.95 -0.21 -4.94
C LEU A 31 6.59 -1.26 -5.99
N LYS A 32 7.55 -1.55 -6.87
CA LYS A 32 7.49 -2.63 -7.86
C LYS A 32 8.74 -3.50 -7.73
N LEU A 33 8.58 -4.81 -7.60
CA LEU A 33 9.66 -5.79 -7.57
C LEU A 33 9.62 -6.65 -8.83
N GLU A 34 10.68 -6.63 -9.63
CA GLU A 34 10.87 -7.48 -10.83
C GLU A 34 12.13 -8.32 -10.67
N GLY A 35 11.96 -9.64 -10.49
CA GLY A 35 13.05 -10.52 -10.08
C GLY A 35 13.66 -10.05 -8.76
N ASN A 36 14.84 -9.45 -8.81
CA ASN A 36 15.57 -8.90 -7.66
C ASN A 36 15.70 -7.37 -7.69
N ILE A 37 15.06 -6.70 -8.66
CA ILE A 37 15.11 -5.24 -8.81
C ILE A 37 13.87 -4.63 -8.16
N LEU A 38 14.09 -3.80 -7.14
CA LEU A 38 13.04 -3.02 -6.49
C LEU A 38 13.06 -1.58 -7.03
N THR A 39 11.99 -1.18 -7.68
CA THR A 39 11.73 0.21 -8.06
C THR A 39 10.84 0.84 -6.99
N LEU A 40 11.27 2.00 -6.49
CA LEU A 40 10.53 2.80 -5.52
C LEU A 40 10.05 4.06 -6.22
N ASP A 41 8.76 4.34 -6.09
CA ASP A 41 8.29 5.70 -6.24
C ASP A 41 8.67 6.47 -4.97
N LEU A 42 9.48 7.52 -5.15
CA LEU A 42 9.94 8.37 -4.06
C LEU A 42 8.96 9.52 -3.77
N MET A 43 7.90 9.65 -4.58
CA MET A 43 6.84 10.61 -4.31
C MET A 43 6.03 10.15 -3.09
N ASP A 44 5.95 11.03 -2.11
CA ASP A 44 5.08 10.85 -0.96
C ASP A 44 3.66 11.28 -1.34
N TYR A 45 2.74 10.31 -1.33
CA TYR A 45 1.33 10.57 -1.54
C TYR A 45 0.65 10.76 -0.18
N PRO A 46 0.20 11.98 0.16
CA PRO A 46 -0.55 12.19 1.38
C PRO A 46 -1.92 11.50 1.30
N ILE A 47 -2.38 10.93 2.41
CA ILE A 47 -3.79 10.54 2.59
C ILE A 47 -4.67 11.81 2.49
N PRO A 48 -5.96 11.71 2.08
CA PRO A 48 -6.92 12.80 2.22
C PRO A 48 -6.74 13.55 3.53
N PRO A 49 -7.07 14.86 3.61
CA PRO A 49 -6.99 15.58 4.86
C PRO A 49 -7.66 14.73 5.92
N VAL A 50 -6.87 14.20 6.86
CA VAL A 50 -7.35 13.18 7.81
C VAL A 50 -8.52 13.75 8.62
N GLU A 51 -8.58 15.07 8.72
CA GLU A 51 -9.69 15.92 9.16
C GLU A 51 -11.04 15.56 8.55
N GLN A 52 -11.05 15.33 7.23
CA GLN A 52 -12.23 14.93 6.50
C GLN A 52 -12.64 13.51 6.93
N ILE A 53 -11.67 12.60 7.03
CA ILE A 53 -11.88 11.21 7.44
C ILE A 53 -12.44 11.12 8.86
N LEU A 54 -11.93 11.93 9.78
CA LEU A 54 -12.38 11.95 11.17
C LEU A 54 -13.66 12.76 11.38
N GLY A 55 -13.89 13.79 10.56
CA GLY A 55 -15.14 14.54 10.55
C GLY A 55 -16.34 13.63 10.26
N PHE A 56 -16.16 12.66 9.37
CA PHE A 56 -17.16 11.63 9.11
C PHE A 56 -17.38 10.69 10.29
N LEU A 57 -16.31 10.29 10.97
CA LEU A 57 -16.40 9.43 12.14
C LEU A 57 -17.22 10.11 13.26
N VAL A 58 -16.95 11.38 13.55
CA VAL A 58 -17.68 12.16 14.54
C VAL A 58 -19.14 12.37 14.15
N TRP A 59 -19.40 12.65 12.88
CA TRP A 59 -20.77 12.86 12.40
C TRP A 59 -21.62 11.59 12.59
N ILE A 60 -21.09 10.42 12.23
CA ILE A 60 -21.78 9.12 12.42
C ILE A 60 -22.09 8.86 13.89
N MET A 61 -21.13 9.13 14.78
CA MET A 61 -21.32 8.91 16.21
C MET A 61 -22.38 9.82 16.84
N LYS A 62 -22.76 10.91 16.18
CA LYS A 62 -23.75 11.89 16.65
C LYS A 62 -25.17 11.66 16.12
N GLN A 63 -25.38 10.74 15.20
CA GLN A 63 -26.71 10.46 14.58
C GLN A 63 -27.50 9.36 15.32
N ASN A 64 -27.05 8.94 16.52
CA ASN A 64 -27.77 8.05 17.42
C ASN A 64 -28.35 8.81 18.60
#